data_AF-A0A9D2NIZ7-F1
#
_entry.id   AF-A0A9D2NIZ7-F1
#
_cell.length_a   1.000
_cell.length_b   1.000
_cell.length_c   1.000
_cell.angle_alpha   90.00
_cell.angle_beta   90.00
_cell.angle_gamma   90.00
#
_symmetry.space_group_name_H-M   'P 1'
#
loop_
_entity.id
_entity.type
_entity.pdbx_description
1 polymer ?
#
loop_
_entity_poly.entity_id
_entity_poly.type
_entity_poly.pdbx_seq_one_letter_code
_entity_poly.pdbx_strand_id
1 'polypeptide(L)'
;KGVSARDMSLSLGQANNYINTIENGKSLPSMQSFFNICEFFDISPQEFFDEGSHHPFRLRALVEEANRLDDHTLECFLEIMKKANAAGGRKR
;
A
#
# COMPACT_ATOMS: atom_id res chain seq x y z
N LYS A 1 -1.21 -13.28 1.32
CA LYS A 1 -0.62 -14.46 0.62
C LYS A 1 -0.93 -15.82 1.27
N GLY A 2 -1.65 -15.90 2.41
CA GLY A 2 -2.11 -17.18 2.96
C GLY A 2 -1.01 -18.09 3.53
N VAL A 3 0.19 -17.57 3.76
CA VAL A 3 1.34 -18.30 4.31
C VAL A 3 1.46 -18.07 5.82
N SER A 4 2.13 -18.99 6.52
CA SER A 4 2.43 -18.80 7.94
C SER A 4 3.57 -17.79 8.14
N ALA A 5 3.64 -17.15 9.31
CA ALA A 5 4.78 -16.28 9.70
C ALA A 5 6.13 -17.02 9.64
N ARG A 6 6.11 -18.32 9.93
CA ARG A 6 7.28 -19.20 9.79
C ARG A 6 7.72 -19.32 8.34
N ASP A 7 6.80 -19.67 7.44
CA ASP A 7 7.12 -19.87 6.02
C ASP A 7 7.56 -18.56 5.36
N MET A 8 6.94 -17.44 5.75
CA MET A 8 7.37 -16.11 5.33
C MET A 8 8.79 -15.81 5.82
N SER A 9 9.11 -16.08 7.09
CA SER A 9 10.47 -15.87 7.62
C SER A 9 11.51 -16.64 6.83
N LEU A 10 11.24 -17.91 6.53
CA LEU A 10 12.13 -18.76 5.73
C LEU A 10 12.25 -18.27 4.28
N SER A 11 11.15 -17.81 3.68
CA SER A 11 11.13 -17.25 2.33
C SER A 11 11.95 -15.96 2.21
N LEU A 12 12.05 -15.19 3.31
CA LEU A 12 12.89 -13.99 3.41
C LEU A 12 14.36 -14.29 3.75
N GLY A 13 14.75 -15.57 3.82
CA GLY A 13 16.10 -15.99 4.22
C GLY A 13 16.41 -15.73 5.70
N GLN A 14 15.39 -15.59 6.54
CA GLN A 14 15.53 -15.29 7.96
C GLN A 14 15.28 -16.53 8.83
N ALA A 15 15.63 -16.44 10.13
CA ALA A 15 15.30 -17.46 11.11
C ALA A 15 13.78 -17.66 11.21
N ASN A 16 13.34 -18.89 11.51
CA ASN A 16 11.91 -19.29 11.48
C ASN A 16 10.96 -18.46 12.37
N ASN A 17 11.49 -17.71 13.33
CA ASN A 17 10.76 -16.88 14.29
C ASN A 17 10.84 -15.38 13.98
N TYR A 18 11.48 -14.99 12.86
CA TYR A 18 11.76 -13.60 12.53
C TYR A 18 10.47 -12.75 12.41
N ILE A 19 9.54 -13.15 11.53
CA ILE A 19 8.27 -12.43 11.35
C ILE A 19 7.45 -12.42 12.64
N ASN A 20 7.44 -13.54 13.37
CA ASN A 20 6.75 -13.61 14.65
C ASN A 20 7.32 -12.62 15.69
N THR A 21 8.63 -12.38 15.67
CA THR A 21 9.29 -11.41 16.58
C THR A 21 8.89 -9.98 16.23
N ILE A 22 8.71 -9.67 14.93
CA ILE A 22 8.22 -8.38 14.44
C ILE A 22 6.75 -8.18 14.78
N GLU A 23 5.88 -9.16 14.49
CA GLU A 23 4.44 -9.10 14.76
C GLU A 23 4.15 -8.88 16.26
N ASN A 24 4.97 -9.46 17.13
CA ASN A 24 4.85 -9.29 18.59
C ASN A 24 5.57 -8.03 19.12
N GLY A 25 6.08 -7.16 18.25
CA GLY A 25 6.73 -5.90 18.65
C GLY A 25 8.05 -6.07 19.41
N LYS A 26 8.65 -7.26 19.41
CA LYS A 26 9.93 -7.54 20.09
C LYS A 26 11.12 -6.96 19.34
N SER A 27 10.98 -6.73 18.04
CA SER A 27 11.98 -6.10 17.19
C SER A 27 11.32 -5.37 16.03
N LEU A 28 11.98 -4.34 15.51
CA LEU A 28 11.64 -3.77 14.20
C LEU A 28 12.52 -4.38 13.11
N PRO A 29 12.02 -4.52 11.88
CA PRO A 29 12.87 -4.89 10.75
C PRO A 29 13.94 -3.82 10.52
N SER A 30 15.13 -4.23 10.08
CA SER A 30 16.06 -3.27 9.47
C SER A 30 15.43 -2.69 8.20
N MET A 31 15.89 -1.52 7.74
CA MET A 31 15.36 -0.93 6.50
C MET A 31 15.47 -1.86 5.29
N GLN A 32 16.56 -2.62 5.19
CA GLN A 32 16.69 -3.63 4.13
C GLN A 32 15.63 -4.73 4.26
N SER A 33 15.41 -5.24 5.49
CA SER A 33 14.42 -6.29 5.70
C SER A 33 13.00 -5.79 5.47
N PHE A 34 12.73 -4.52 5.79
CA PHE A 34 11.47 -3.87 5.49
C PHE A 34 11.19 -3.86 3.98
N PHE A 35 12.17 -3.48 3.14
CA PHE A 35 11.99 -3.56 1.68
C PHE A 35 11.74 -4.99 1.19
N ASN A 36 12.44 -5.98 1.75
CA ASN A 36 12.20 -7.38 1.40
C ASN A 36 10.78 -7.84 1.80
N ILE A 37 10.24 -7.34 2.93
CA ILE A 37 8.87 -7.59 3.35
C ILE A 37 7.87 -6.93 2.39
N CYS A 38 8.12 -5.69 1.96
CA CYS A 38 7.29 -5.01 0.96
C CYS A 38 7.26 -5.77 -0.37
N GLU A 39 8.43 -6.17 -0.87
CA GLU A 39 8.57 -6.99 -2.09
C GLU A 39 7.83 -8.33 -1.93
N PHE A 40 7.93 -8.98 -0.78
CA PHE A 40 7.20 -10.22 -0.50
C PHE A 40 5.69 -10.06 -0.68
N PHE A 41 5.11 -8.90 -0.36
CA PHE A 41 3.68 -8.63 -0.50
C PHE A 41 3.28 -7.93 -1.81
N ASP A 42 4.24 -7.68 -2.71
CA ASP A 42 4.04 -6.92 -3.95
C ASP A 42 3.51 -5.48 -3.72
N ILE A 43 3.89 -4.88 -2.59
CA ILE A 43 3.54 -3.51 -2.21
C ILE A 43 4.78 -2.61 -2.22
N SER A 44 4.56 -1.33 -2.48
CA SER A 44 5.55 -0.29 -2.25
C SER A 44 5.62 0.11 -0.77
N PRO A 45 6.74 0.70 -0.32
CA PRO A 45 6.83 1.35 0.99
C PRO A 45 5.73 2.39 1.23
N GLN A 46 5.35 3.13 0.20
CA GLN A 46 4.28 4.12 0.29
C GLN A 46 2.95 3.45 0.63
N GLU A 47 2.59 2.35 -0.06
CA GLU A 47 1.38 1.58 0.22
C GLU A 47 1.39 0.96 1.63
N PHE A 48 2.56 0.61 2.16
CA PHE A 48 2.67 0.11 3.54
C PHE A 48 2.28 1.16 4.58
N PHE A 49 2.65 2.43 4.36
CA PHE A 49 2.35 3.53 5.29
C PHE A 49 1.03 4.27 4.97
N ASP A 50 0.30 3.84 3.93
CA ASP A 50 -0.96 4.45 3.56
C ASP A 50 -2.13 3.90 4.39
N GLU A 51 -2.37 4.54 5.54
CA GLU A 51 -3.50 4.20 6.43
C GLU A 51 -4.86 4.77 5.94
N GLY A 52 -4.86 5.66 4.93
CA GLY A 52 -6.04 6.39 4.49
C GLY A 52 -6.80 5.74 3.33
N SER A 53 -6.24 4.68 2.74
CA SER A 53 -6.75 4.10 1.50
C SER A 53 -7.78 2.99 1.72
N HIS A 54 -9.06 3.30 1.44
CA HIS A 54 -10.14 2.31 1.46
C HIS A 54 -10.10 1.32 0.28
N HIS A 55 -9.40 1.69 -0.80
CA HIS A 55 -9.37 0.94 -2.06
C HIS A 55 -7.95 0.93 -2.68
N PRO A 56 -6.94 0.39 -1.98
CA PRO A 56 -5.53 0.55 -2.34
C PRO A 56 -5.21 0.10 -3.77
N PHE A 57 -5.67 -1.08 -4.18
CA PHE A 57 -5.42 -1.58 -5.54
C PHE A 57 -6.04 -0.71 -6.65
N ARG A 58 -7.23 -0.13 -6.42
CA ARG A 58 -7.88 0.75 -7.41
C ARG A 58 -7.21 2.11 -7.46
N LEU A 59 -6.83 2.64 -6.30
CA LEU A 59 -6.12 3.91 -6.20
C LEU A 59 -4.73 3.83 -6.81
N ARG A 60 -4.03 2.70 -6.66
CA ARG A 60 -2.76 2.45 -7.35
C ARG A 60 -2.90 2.56 -8.87
N ALA A 61 -3.83 1.82 -9.46
CA ALA A 61 -4.07 1.86 -10.90
C ALA A 61 -4.46 3.28 -11.37
N LEU A 62 -5.27 4.00 -10.58
CA LEU A 62 -5.64 5.38 -10.86
C LEU A 62 -4.42 6.31 -10.86
N VAL A 63 -3.55 6.21 -9.86
CA VAL A 63 -2.33 7.02 -9.74
C VAL A 63 -1.35 6.71 -10.87
N GLU A 64 -1.19 5.44 -11.25
CA GLU A 64 -0.35 5.03 -12.37
C GLU A 64 -0.78 5.69 -13.69
N GLU A 65 -2.09 5.72 -14.00
CA GLU A 65 -2.58 6.43 -15.20
C GLU A 65 -2.54 7.95 -15.04
N ALA A 66 -2.86 8.48 -13.85
CA ALA A 66 -2.83 9.92 -13.60
C ALA A 66 -1.43 10.53 -13.78
N ASN A 67 -0.38 9.80 -13.41
CA ASN A 67 1.02 10.23 -13.59
C ASN A 67 1.46 10.34 -15.06
N ARG A 68 0.64 9.87 -16.01
CA ARG A 68 0.92 9.93 -17.46
C ARG A 68 0.23 11.10 -18.15
N LEU A 69 -0.67 11.78 -17.44
CA LEU A 69 -1.43 12.92 -17.95
C LEU A 69 -0.57 14.19 -17.89
N ASP A 70 -0.87 15.13 -18.79
CA ASP A 70 -0.39 16.51 -18.64
C ASP A 70 -1.15 17.25 -17.51
N ASP A 71 -0.56 18.35 -17.04
CA ASP A 71 -1.09 19.12 -15.92
C ASP A 71 -2.53 19.59 -16.14
N HIS A 72 -2.89 20.02 -17.35
CA HIS A 72 -4.22 20.52 -17.65
C HIS A 72 -5.26 19.40 -17.60
N THR A 73 -4.96 18.27 -18.25
CA THR A 73 -5.82 17.10 -18.25
C THR A 73 -5.99 16.55 -16.83
N LEU A 74 -4.91 16.45 -16.05
CA LEU A 74 -4.95 16.02 -14.66
C LEU A 74 -5.86 16.92 -13.81
N GLU A 75 -5.77 18.24 -13.96
CA GLU A 75 -6.62 19.19 -13.27
C GLU A 75 -8.11 19.01 -13.64
N CYS A 76 -8.42 18.78 -14.91
CA CYS A 76 -9.79 18.46 -15.33
C CYS A 76 -10.33 17.20 -14.65
N PHE A 77 -9.54 16.12 -14.55
CA PHE A 77 -9.95 14.90 -13.85
C PHE A 77 -10.16 15.13 -12.35
N LEU A 78 -9.26 15.88 -11.71
CA LEU A 78 -9.39 16.25 -10.30
C LEU A 78 -10.69 17.01 -10.02
N GLU A 79 -11.06 17.95 -10.88
CA GLU A 79 -12.32 18.69 -10.74
C GLU A 79 -13.56 17.79 -10.88
N ILE A 80 -13.53 16.80 -11.78
CA ILE A 80 -14.61 15.80 -11.90
C ILE A 80 -14.74 14.98 -10.60
N MET A 81 -13.62 14.50 -10.05
CA MET A 81 -13.60 13.73 -8.80
C MET A 81 -14.16 14.56 -7.63
N LYS A 82 -13.75 15.83 -7.49
CA LYS A 82 -14.27 16.74 -6.46
C LYS A 82 -15.79 16.92 -6.57
N LYS A 83 -16.29 17.16 -7.79
CA LYS A 83 -17.74 17.31 -8.04
C LYS A 83 -18.52 16.05 -7.69
N ALA A 84 -18.00 14.87 -8.05
CA ALA A 84 -18.63 13.59 -7.72
C ALA A 84 -18.76 13.39 -6.20
N ASN A 85 -17.71 13.68 -5.44
CA ASN A 85 -17.71 13.58 -3.98
C ASN A 85 -18.67 14.59 -3.33
N ALA A 86 -18.72 15.83 -3.82
CA ALA A 86 -19.65 16.85 -3.34
C ALA A 86 -21.13 16.51 -3.61
N ALA A 87 -21.41 15.83 -4.73
CA ALA A 87 -22.77 15.38 -5.06
C ALA A 87 -23.23 14.22 -4.16
N GLY A 88 -22.31 13.35 -3.72
CA GLY A 88 -22.58 12.25 -2.79
C GLY A 88 -22.92 12.68 -1.36
N GLY A 89 -22.44 13.85 -0.93
CA GLY A 89 -22.71 14.41 0.41
C GLY A 89 -24.11 15.01 0.63
N ARG A 90 -25.00 14.99 -0.38
CA ARG A 90 -26.38 15.52 -0.29
C ARG A 90 -27.45 14.45 -0.01
N LYS A 91 -27.11 13.34 0.64
CA LYS A 91 -28.11 12.39 1.12
C LYS A 91 -28.15 12.33 2.65
N ARG A 92 -29.16 13.04 3.17
CA ARG A 92 -29.85 12.92 4.47
C ARG A 92 -29.02 13.05 5.75
#